data_AF-A0ABD1BTH3-F1
#
_entry.id   AF-A0ABD1BTH3-F1
#
_cell.length_a   1.000
_cell.length_b   1.000
_cell.length_c   1.000
_cell.angle_alpha   90.00
_cell.angle_beta   90.00
_cell.angle_gamma   90.00
#
_symmetry.space_group_name_H-M   'P 1'
#
loop_
_entity.id
_entity.type
_entity.pdbx_description
1 polymer ?
#
loop_
_entity_poly.entity_id
_entity_poly.type
_entity_poly.pdbx_seq_one_letter_code
_entity_poly.pdbx_strand_id
1 'polypeptide(L)'
;MFFSNFCTAMIKNEISGFTQKTGETFSQAWDRFKLYTSQCPHHGFNNESLLITLYRGILPKFQMLLDTASNGNFLNKDVDSGWELVENLATSYGNYNEDFDRSNRGSSDGEDR
;
A
#
# COMPACT_ATOMS: atom_id res chain seq x y z
N MET A 1 27.65 11.04 -13.02
CA MET A 1 26.69 11.44 -11.97
C MET A 1 26.87 10.48 -10.81
N PHE A 2 27.40 10.96 -9.69
CA PHE A 2 27.69 10.14 -8.50
C PHE A 2 26.41 9.96 -7.69
N PHE A 3 25.63 8.90 -7.98
CA PHE A 3 24.75 8.33 -6.97
C PHE A 3 25.68 7.66 -5.95
N SER A 4 26.07 8.46 -4.95
CA SER A 4 27.03 8.09 -3.92
C SER A 4 26.59 6.77 -3.28
N ASN A 5 27.48 5.77 -3.30
CA ASN A 5 27.29 4.41 -2.76
C ASN A 5 26.74 4.36 -1.32
N PHE A 6 26.79 5.48 -0.59
CA PHE A 6 26.22 5.65 0.75
C PHE A 6 24.68 5.60 0.76
N CYS A 7 24.03 6.03 -0.32
CA CYS A 7 22.57 5.96 -0.45
C CYS A 7 22.09 4.52 -0.55
N THR A 8 22.84 3.64 -1.23
CA THR A 8 22.43 2.26 -1.50
C THR A 8 22.27 1.44 -0.23
N ALA A 9 23.19 1.54 0.74
CA ALA A 9 23.12 0.76 1.98
C ALA A 9 22.00 1.24 2.92
N MET A 10 21.84 2.56 3.06
CA MET A 10 20.78 3.14 3.88
C MET A 10 19.40 2.86 3.28
N ILE A 11 19.22 3.10 1.98
CA ILE A 11 17.95 2.83 1.29
C ILE A 11 17.62 1.33 1.32
N LYS A 12 18.62 0.44 1.18
CA LYS A 12 18.42 -1.00 1.37
C LYS A 12 17.87 -1.35 2.76
N ASN A 13 18.37 -0.68 3.81
CA ASN A 13 17.90 -0.88 5.17
C ASN A 13 16.48 -0.33 5.36
N GLU A 14 16.18 0.85 4.81
CA GLU A 14 14.83 1.44 4.83
C GLU A 14 13.80 0.57 4.10
N ILE A 15 14.18 -0.04 2.97
CA ILE A 15 13.33 -0.99 2.26
C ILE A 15 13.14 -2.24 3.12
N SER A 16 14.22 -2.89 3.56
CA SER A 16 14.16 -4.18 4.29
C SER A 16 13.44 -4.07 5.64
N GLY A 17 13.58 -2.92 6.30
CA GLY A 17 12.91 -2.59 7.56
C GLY A 17 11.67 -1.71 7.37
N PHE A 18 11.09 -1.68 6.17
CA PHE A 18 9.95 -0.83 5.89
C PHE A 18 8.78 -1.18 6.82
N THR A 19 8.24 -0.17 7.48
CA THR A 19 7.03 -0.28 8.27
C THR A 19 6.15 0.94 8.07
N GLN A 20 4.85 0.75 7.94
CA GLN A 20 3.88 1.83 7.94
C GLN A 20 3.90 2.54 9.30
N LYS A 21 4.03 3.87 9.30
CA LYS A 21 4.07 4.67 10.54
C LYS A 21 2.67 4.83 11.10
N THR A 22 2.56 4.90 12.43
CA THR A 22 1.31 5.20 13.12
C THR A 22 0.77 6.57 12.70
N GLY A 23 -0.46 6.61 12.19
CA GLY A 23 -1.11 7.84 11.69
C GLY A 23 -0.85 8.18 10.22
N GLU A 24 -0.05 7.37 9.51
CA GLU A 24 0.17 7.51 8.08
C GLU A 24 -0.84 6.68 7.27
N THR A 25 -1.36 7.25 6.18
CA THR A 25 -2.27 6.51 5.28
C THR A 25 -1.50 5.49 4.45
N PHE A 26 -2.20 4.49 3.92
CA PHE A 26 -1.58 3.50 3.04
C PHE A 26 -0.99 4.15 1.77
N SER A 27 -1.65 5.16 1.21
CA SER A 27 -1.12 5.91 0.06
C SER A 27 0.20 6.61 0.37
N GLN A 28 0.31 7.27 1.52
CA GLN A 28 1.54 7.94 1.93
C GLN A 28 2.69 6.93 2.13
N ALA A 29 2.37 5.80 2.78
CA ALA A 29 3.32 4.71 2.97
C ALA A 29 3.79 4.15 1.61
N TRP A 30 2.87 4.00 0.66
CA TRP A 30 3.15 3.53 -0.69
C TRP A 30 4.04 4.48 -1.49
N ASP A 31 3.75 5.78 -1.47
CA ASP A 31 4.55 6.77 -2.16
C ASP A 31 5.98 6.83 -1.61
N ARG A 32 6.14 6.71 -0.28
CA ARG A 32 7.46 6.61 0.34
C ARG A 32 8.22 5.36 -0.10
N PHE A 33 7.53 4.23 -0.21
CA PHE A 33 8.13 2.99 -0.70
C PHE A 33 8.62 3.11 -2.16
N LYS A 34 7.79 3.69 -3.05
CA LYS A 34 8.19 3.99 -4.44
C LYS A 34 9.38 4.96 -4.51
N LEU A 35 9.44 5.92 -3.60
CA LEU A 35 10.57 6.86 -3.54
C LEU A 35 11.88 6.14 -3.18
N TYR A 36 11.85 5.14 -2.29
CA TYR A 36 13.02 4.34 -1.96
C TYR A 36 13.49 3.49 -3.14
N THR A 37 12.57 2.85 -3.87
CA THR A 37 12.92 2.04 -5.03
C THR A 37 13.43 2.88 -6.21
N SER A 38 12.84 4.06 -6.45
CA SER A 38 13.26 4.99 -7.50
C SER A 38 14.64 5.62 -7.26
N GLN A 39 15.05 5.79 -5.99
CA GLN A 39 16.34 6.40 -5.66
C GLN A 39 17.55 5.46 -5.87
N CYS A 40 17.31 4.16 -6.02
CA CYS A 40 18.37 3.17 -6.18
C CYS A 40 18.07 2.19 -7.33
N PRO A 41 18.17 2.59 -8.61
CA PRO A 41 17.88 1.69 -9.73
C PRO A 41 18.75 0.41 -9.76
N HIS A 42 19.90 0.42 -9.08
CA HIS A 42 20.76 -0.76 -8.86
C HIS A 42 20.67 -1.32 -7.42
N HIS A 43 19.50 -1.31 -6.79
CA HIS A 43 19.31 -1.84 -5.43
C HIS A 43 19.49 -3.37 -5.34
N GLY A 44 19.39 -4.10 -6.46
CA GLY A 44 19.61 -5.55 -6.48
C GLY A 44 18.55 -6.37 -5.74
N PHE A 45 17.35 -5.80 -5.57
CA PHE A 45 16.18 -6.51 -5.04
C PHE A 45 15.26 -6.84 -6.21
N ASN A 46 14.68 -8.03 -6.16
CA ASN A 46 13.66 -8.42 -7.11
C ASN A 46 12.34 -7.75 -6.72
N ASN A 47 11.51 -7.43 -7.71
CA ASN A 47 10.20 -6.82 -7.49
C ASN A 47 9.30 -7.64 -6.55
N GLU A 48 9.41 -8.97 -6.58
CA GLU A 48 8.75 -9.88 -5.65
C GLU A 48 9.21 -9.65 -4.20
N SER A 49 10.52 -9.54 -3.96
CA SER A 49 11.06 -9.28 -2.63
C SER A 49 10.60 -7.92 -2.08
N LEU A 50 10.45 -6.92 -2.95
CA LEU A 50 9.91 -5.62 -2.59
C LEU A 50 8.44 -5.73 -2.15
N LEU A 51 7.60 -6.46 -2.90
CA LEU A 51 6.19 -6.70 -2.54
C LEU A 51 6.04 -7.45 -1.22
N ILE A 52 6.84 -8.50 -1.00
CA ILE A 52 6.85 -9.26 0.27
C ILE A 52 7.21 -8.33 1.43
N THR A 53 8.22 -7.48 1.23
CA THR A 53 8.69 -6.56 2.26
C THR A 53 7.63 -5.51 2.59
N LEU A 54 6.99 -4.93 1.57
CA LEU A 54 5.85 -4.04 1.76
C LEU A 54 4.72 -4.73 2.53
N TYR A 55 4.30 -5.92 2.08
CA TYR A 55 3.21 -6.68 2.70
C TYR A 55 3.47 -6.94 4.19
N ARG A 56 4.71 -7.27 4.57
CA ARG A 56 5.10 -7.47 5.98
C ARG A 56 5.15 -6.16 6.78
N GLY A 57 5.43 -5.04 6.13
CA GLY A 57 5.59 -3.73 6.76
C GLY A 57 4.31 -2.92 6.95
N ILE A 58 3.27 -3.20 6.16
CA ILE A 58 1.98 -2.48 6.23
C ILE A 58 1.11 -2.99 7.38
N LEU A 59 0.09 -2.21 7.77
CA LEU A 59 -0.81 -2.61 8.85
C LEU A 59 -1.58 -3.90 8.50
N PRO A 60 -1.90 -4.76 9.49
CA PRO A 60 -2.64 -6.01 9.27
C PRO A 60 -3.97 -5.83 8.54
N LYS A 61 -4.64 -4.69 8.74
CA LYS A 61 -5.85 -4.31 8.01
C LYS A 61 -5.62 -4.30 6.48
N PHE A 62 -4.50 -3.74 6.02
CA PHE A 62 -4.17 -3.66 4.60
C PHE A 62 -3.67 -4.98 4.04
N GLN A 63 -3.00 -5.81 4.85
CA GLN A 63 -2.67 -7.19 4.48
C GLN A 63 -3.93 -7.98 4.13
N MET A 64 -4.94 -7.95 5.02
CA MET A 64 -6.21 -8.64 4.78
C MET A 64 -6.94 -8.14 3.52
N LEU A 65 -6.86 -6.84 3.22
CA LEU A 65 -7.44 -6.27 2.02
C LEU A 65 -6.72 -6.73 0.75
N LEU A 66 -5.39 -6.78 0.76
CA LEU A 66 -4.60 -7.32 -0.34
C LEU A 66 -4.88 -8.81 -0.55
N ASP A 67 -4.99 -9.58 0.54
CA ASP A 67 -5.38 -10.99 0.46
C ASP A 67 -6.79 -11.13 -0.12
N THR A 68 -7.75 -10.31 0.33
CA THR A 68 -9.12 -10.33 -0.23
C THR A 68 -9.12 -10.00 -1.73
N ALA A 69 -8.38 -8.97 -2.15
CA ALA A 69 -8.30 -8.56 -3.54
C ALA A 69 -7.54 -9.56 -4.43
N SER A 70 -6.67 -10.39 -3.83
CA SER A 70 -5.92 -11.45 -4.51
C SER A 70 -6.57 -12.84 -4.41
N ASN A 71 -7.83 -12.93 -3.98
CA ASN A 71 -8.55 -14.19 -3.81
C ASN A 71 -7.97 -15.10 -2.70
N GLY A 72 -7.44 -14.47 -1.64
CA GLY A 72 -6.95 -15.09 -0.42
C GLY A 72 -5.46 -15.41 -0.41
N ASN A 73 -4.70 -15.08 -1.46
CA ASN A 73 -3.28 -15.40 -1.51
C ASN A 73 -2.48 -14.35 -2.29
N PHE A 74 -2.13 -13.26 -1.62
CA PHE A 74 -1.41 -12.16 -2.25
C PHE A 74 0.02 -12.54 -2.62
N LEU A 75 0.70 -13.30 -1.76
CA LEU A 75 2.12 -13.66 -1.95
C LEU A 75 2.35 -14.68 -3.08
N ASN A 76 1.31 -15.37 -3.53
CA ASN A 76 1.38 -16.32 -4.65
C ASN A 76 0.93 -15.72 -5.98
N LYS A 77 0.60 -14.42 -6.01
CA LYS A 77 0.26 -13.72 -7.25
C LYS A 77 1.53 -13.32 -8.01
N ASP A 78 1.38 -13.21 -9.32
CA ASP A 78 2.39 -12.59 -10.16
C ASP A 78 2.72 -11.18 -9.67
N VAL A 79 3.98 -10.82 -9.81
CA VAL A 79 4.54 -9.54 -9.35
C VAL A 79 3.72 -8.38 -9.90
N ASP A 80 3.47 -8.34 -11.22
CA ASP A 80 2.68 -7.29 -11.87
C ASP A 80 1.28 -7.15 -11.25
N SER A 81 0.57 -8.26 -11.03
CA SER A 81 -0.73 -8.25 -10.36
C SER A 81 -0.62 -7.75 -8.91
N GLY A 82 0.45 -8.10 -8.20
CA GLY A 82 0.71 -7.61 -6.86
C GLY A 82 0.89 -6.09 -6.81
N TRP A 83 1.64 -5.51 -7.75
CA TRP A 83 1.81 -4.05 -7.86
C TRP A 83 0.50 -3.35 -8.17
N GLU A 84 -0.30 -3.88 -9.11
CA GLU A 84 -1.60 -3.31 -9.46
C GLU A 84 -2.57 -3.31 -8.26
N LEU A 85 -2.63 -4.42 -7.51
CA LEU A 85 -3.46 -4.51 -6.31
C LEU A 85 -3.05 -3.50 -5.24
N VAL A 86 -1.74 -3.33 -5.02
CA VAL A 86 -1.21 -2.34 -4.07
C VAL A 86 -1.52 -0.93 -4.54
N GLU A 87 -1.37 -0.63 -5.83
CA GLU A 87 -1.69 0.69 -6.39
C GLU A 87 -3.17 0.99 -6.29
N ASN A 88 -4.04 0.04 -6.66
CA ASN A 88 -5.48 0.16 -6.50
C ASN A 88 -5.88 0.43 -5.04
N LEU A 89 -5.21 -0.24 -4.10
CA LEU A 89 -5.42 0.00 -2.67
C LEU A 89 -4.91 1.39 -2.26
N ALA A 90 -3.74 1.82 -2.73
CA ALA A 90 -3.23 3.16 -2.48
C ALA A 90 -4.17 4.25 -3.02
N THR A 91 -4.72 4.08 -4.22
CA THR A 91 -5.74 4.98 -4.77
C THR A 91 -7.01 4.97 -3.91
N SER A 92 -7.47 3.78 -3.51
CA SER A 92 -8.68 3.63 -2.66
C SER A 92 -8.49 4.05 -1.21
N TYR A 93 -7.28 4.32 -0.73
CA TYR A 93 -7.05 4.76 0.66
C TYR A 93 -6.30 6.10 0.75
N GLY A 94 -5.87 6.66 -0.39
CA GLY A 94 -5.35 8.01 -0.54
C GLY A 94 -6.42 9.03 -0.92
N ASN A 95 -7.51 8.58 -1.55
CA ASN A 95 -8.56 9.47 -2.06
C ASN A 95 -9.81 9.54 -1.17
N TYR A 96 -9.91 8.74 -0.10
CA TYR A 96 -11.00 8.82 0.87
C TYR A 96 -10.60 9.74 2.02
N ASN A 97 -10.56 11.04 1.71
CA ASN A 97 -11.05 12.01 2.68
C ASN A 97 -12.55 11.71 2.87
N GLU A 98 -12.88 11.08 3.99
CA GLU A 98 -14.18 11.17 4.67
C GLU A 98 -15.44 11.31 3.79
N ASP A 99 -15.87 10.25 3.11
CA ASP A 99 -17.31 10.07 2.83
C ASP A 99 -17.98 9.36 4.02
N PHE A 100 -17.81 9.91 5.24
CA PHE A 100 -18.56 9.50 6.43
C PHE A 100 -19.83 10.34 6.61
N ASP A 101 -20.42 10.86 5.53
CA ASP A 101 -21.64 11.68 5.61
C ASP A 101 -22.67 11.37 4.51
N ARG A 102 -23.14 10.12 4.46
CA ARG A 102 -24.48 9.81 3.93
C ARG A 102 -25.21 8.78 4.79
N SER A 103 -25.28 9.07 6.09
CA SER A 103 -26.28 8.48 6.98
C SER A 103 -27.17 9.57 7.54
N ASN A 104 -27.90 10.30 6.69
CA ASN A 104 -29.15 10.92 7.14
C ASN A 104 -30.07 11.31 5.98
N ARG A 105 -30.89 10.38 5.49
CA ARG A 105 -32.29 10.70 5.25
C ARG A 105 -33.10 9.48 5.63
N GLY A 106 -33.71 9.61 6.80
CA GLY A 106 -34.46 8.58 7.50
C GLY A 106 -35.53 7.94 6.63
N SER A 107 -35.77 6.68 6.99
CA SER A 107 -37.06 6.04 6.85
C SER A 107 -38.20 7.02 7.13
N SER A 108 -39.12 7.12 6.17
CA SER A 108 -40.52 7.40 6.48
C SER A 108 -41.32 6.21 5.95
N ASP A 109 -41.48 5.25 6.85
CA ASP A 109 -42.58 4.30 6.85
C ASP A 109 -43.90 5.07 6.96
N GLY A 110 -44.95 4.59 6.29
CA GLY A 110 -46.34 4.83 6.71
C GLY A 110 -47.22 5.74 5.86
N GLU A 111 -48.41 5.20 5.55
CA GLU A 111 -49.72 5.87 5.32
C GLU A 111 -49.95 6.64 4.00
N ASP A 112 -51.09 6.59 3.31
CA ASP A 112 -52.42 6.00 3.54
C ASP A 112 -53.26 6.18 2.25
N ARG A 113 -54.16 5.22 1.96
CA ARG A 113 -55.34 5.23 1.05
C ARG A 113 -55.17 5.35 -0.47
#